data_AF-A0A167FZQ2-F1
#
_entry.id   AF-A0A167FZQ2-F1
#
_cell.length_a   1.000
_cell.length_b   1.000
_cell.length_c   1.000
_cell.angle_alpha   90.00
_cell.angle_beta   90.00
_cell.angle_gamma   90.00
#
_symmetry.space_group_name_H-M   'P 1'
#
loop_
_entity.id
_entity.type
_entity.pdbx_description
1 polymer ?
#
loop_
_entity_poly.entity_id
_entity_poly.type
_entity_poly.pdbx_seq_one_letter_code
_entity_poly.pdbx_strand_id
1 'polypeptide(L)' 'MQLGAENFLAFIEKELMPYIEEQYPIDNTKRCLFGHTLSGYFTLWVKFTRPELFQAYLSASPSVW' A
#
# COMPACT_ATOMS: atom_id res chain seq x y z
N MET A 1 -16.28 5.04 -0.82
CA MET A 1 -15.04 4.54 -0.17
C MET A 1 -14.13 3.79 -1.13
N GLN A 2 -14.63 2.80 -1.90
CA GLN A 2 -13.81 2.00 -2.84
C GLN A 2 -13.02 2.84 -3.87
N LEU A 3 -13.68 3.80 -4.55
CA LEU A 3 -13.02 4.67 -5.54
C LEU A 3 -11.88 5.51 -4.93
N GLY A 4 -12.02 5.93 -3.68
CA GLY A 4 -10.96 6.68 -2.98
C GLY A 4 -9.74 5.80 -2.70
N ALA A 5 -9.96 4.54 -2.31
CA ALA A 5 -8.89 3.57 -2.09
C ALA A 5 -8.18 3.21 -3.40
N GLU A 6 -8.92 3.00 -4.50
CA GLU A 6 -8.31 2.71 -5.81
C GLU A 6 -7.48 3.88 -6.34
N ASN A 7 -7.99 5.12 -6.27
CA ASN A 7 -7.24 6.30 -6.68
C ASN A 7 -5.98 6.50 -5.82
N PHE A 8 -6.09 6.28 -4.51
CA PHE A 8 -4.94 6.39 -3.61
C PHE A 8 -3.89 5.31 -3.87
N LEU A 9 -4.32 4.06 -4.12
CA LEU A 9 -3.40 2.99 -4.50
C LEU A 9 -2.71 3.28 -5.84
N ALA A 10 -3.46 3.80 -6.82
CA ALA A 10 -2.89 4.18 -8.11
C ALA A 10 -1.85 5.29 -7.99
N PHE A 11 -2.10 6.30 -7.15
CA PHE A 11 -1.10 7.32 -6.81
C PHE A 11 0.16 6.70 -6.19
N ILE A 12 0.00 5.80 -5.21
CA ILE A 12 1.13 5.12 -4.58
C ILE A 12 1.97 4.35 -5.61
N GLU A 13 1.32 3.54 -6.44
CA GLU A 13 1.98 2.66 -7.41
C GLU A 13 2.62 3.41 -8.57
N LYS A 14 1.90 4.38 -9.15
CA LYS A 14 2.27 4.97 -10.45
C LYS A 14 3.01 6.29 -10.34
N GLU A 15 2.94 6.94 -9.18
CA GLU A 15 3.56 8.25 -8.97
C GLU A 15 4.58 8.20 -7.84
N LEU A 16 4.16 7.81 -6.63
CA LEU A 16 5.02 7.87 -5.45
C LEU A 16 6.17 6.87 -5.49
N MET A 17 5.90 5.60 -5.83
CA MET A 17 6.93 4.56 -5.91
C MET A 17 8.01 4.92 -6.95
N PRO A 18 7.68 5.24 -8.23
CA PRO A 18 8.68 5.65 -9.21
C PRO A 18 9.49 6.87 -8.79
N TYR A 19 8.83 7.87 -8.17
CA TYR A 19 9.53 9.05 -7.67
C TYR A 19 10.58 8.69 -6.62
N ILE A 20 10.26 7.82 -5.65
CA ILE A 20 11.22 7.39 -4.62
C ILE A 20 12.37 6.59 -5.25
N GLU A 21 12.07 5.69 -6.18
CA GLU A 21 13.07 4.85 -6.86
C GLU A 21 14.06 5.66 -7.71
N GLU A 22 13.65 6.80 -8.25
CA GLU A 22 14.54 7.72 -8.97
C GLU A 22 15.52 8.43 -8.03
N GLN A 23 15.05 8.79 -6.83
CA GLN A 23 15.83 9.59 -5.88
C GLN A 23 16.72 8.76 -4.95
N TYR A 24 16.39 7.48 -4.74
CA TYR A 24 17.07 6.63 -3.78
C TYR A 24 17.30 5.21 -4.33
N PRO A 25 18.43 4.56 -3.99
CA PRO A 25 18.63 3.15 -4.30
C PRO A 25 17.71 2.30 -3.41
N ILE A 26 16.66 1.73 -4.02
CA ILE A 26 15.67 0.88 -3.34
C ILE A 26 15.82 -0.57 -3.80
N ASP A 27 15.69 -1.52 -2.86
CA ASP A 27 15.49 -2.94 -3.18
C ASP A 27 14.01 -3.21 -3.46
N ASN A 28 13.67 -3.32 -4.75
CA ASN A 28 12.29 -3.51 -5.21
C ASN A 28 11.68 -4.85 -4.80
N THR A 29 12.47 -5.77 -4.24
CA THR A 29 12.00 -7.05 -3.70
C THR A 29 11.64 -6.97 -2.21
N LYS A 30 11.80 -5.82 -1.56
CA LYS A 30 11.61 -5.64 -0.11
C LYS A 30 10.75 -4.42 0.23
N ARG A 31 9.51 -4.42 -0.22
CA ARG A 31 8.51 -3.39 0.08
C ARG A 31 7.49 -3.88 1.10
N CYS A 32 7.13 -3.02 2.04
CA CYS A 32 6.12 -3.27 3.06
C CYS A 32 5.07 -2.17 3.05
N LEU A 33 3.79 -2.54 3.08
CA LEU A 33 2.69 -1.61 3.33
C LEU A 33 2.24 -1.71 4.79
N PHE A 34 2.32 -0.60 5.52
CA PHE A 34 1.85 -0.50 6.90
C PHE A 34 0.64 0.43 7.01
N GLY A 35 -0.34 0.05 7.83
CA GLY A 35 -1.47 0.91 8.17
C GLY A 35 -2.04 0.63 9.56
N HIS A 36 -2.62 1.66 10.17
CA HIS A 36 -3.28 1.62 11.48
C HIS A 36 -4.73 2.14 11.37
N THR A 37 -5.67 1.62 12.16
CA THR A 37 -7.10 2.03 12.12
C THR A 37 -7.69 1.94 10.70
N LEU A 38 -8.19 3.03 10.13
CA LEU A 38 -8.70 3.06 8.76
C LEU A 38 -7.64 2.71 7.71
N SER A 39 -6.39 3.13 7.89
CA SER A 39 -5.33 2.72 6.95
C SER A 39 -4.93 1.25 7.14
N GLY A 40 -5.22 0.64 8.30
CA GLY A 40 -5.13 -0.81 8.49
C GLY A 40 -6.14 -1.56 7.62
N TYR A 41 -7.39 -1.09 7.56
CA TYR A 41 -8.37 -1.63 6.61
C TYR A 41 -7.91 -1.48 5.17
N PHE A 42 -7.36 -0.31 4.79
CA PHE A 42 -6.76 -0.11 3.47
C PHE A 42 -5.63 -1.11 3.19
N THR A 43 -4.70 -1.32 4.13
CA THR A 43 -3.61 -2.31 4.00
C THR A 43 -4.14 -3.72 3.72
N LEU A 44 -5.18 -4.15 4.44
CA LEU A 44 -5.83 -5.45 4.18
C LEU A 44 -6.52 -5.48 2.81
N TRP A 45 -7.21 -4.41 2.44
CA TRP A 45 -7.85 -4.30 1.13
C TRP A 45 -6.84 -4.41 -0.01
N VAL A 46 -5.67 -3.74 0.08
CA VAL A 46 -4.59 -3.87 -0.91
C VAL A 46 -4.06 -5.31 -0.92
N LYS A 47 -3.85 -5.95 0.25
CA LYS A 47 -3.38 -7.34 0.31
C LYS A 47 -4.30 -8.30 -0.44
N PHE A 48 -5.62 -8.10 -0.38
CA PHE A 48 -6.58 -8.99 -1.03
C PHE A 48 -6.86 -8.66 -2.49
N THR A 49 -6.62 -7.43 -2.93
CA THR A 49 -6.94 -6.98 -4.30
C THR A 49 -5.73 -6.87 -5.21
N ARG A 50 -4.53 -6.57 -4.66
CA ARG A 50 -3.24 -6.40 -5.36
C ARG A 50 -2.09 -6.99 -4.51
N PRO A 51 -2.10 -8.30 -4.21
CA PRO A 51 -1.13 -8.96 -3.32
C PRO A 51 0.33 -8.88 -3.80
N GLU A 52 0.56 -8.65 -5.09
CA GLU A 52 1.87 -8.60 -5.75
C GLU A 52 2.59 -7.25 -5.58
N LEU A 53 1.88 -6.20 -5.17
CA LEU A 53 2.41 -4.84 -5.15
C LEU A 53 3.40 -4.60 -4.00
N PHE A 54 3.26 -5.35 -2.90
CA PHE A 54 4.18 -5.32 -1.76
C PHE A 54 4.54 -6.75 -1.34
N GLN A 55 5.75 -6.95 -0.82
CA GLN A 55 6.18 -8.27 -0.33
C GLN A 55 5.73 -8.52 1.12
N ALA A 56 5.49 -7.46 1.89
CA ALA A 56 4.97 -7.54 3.25
C ALA A 56 3.81 -6.56 3.48
N TYR A 57 2.92 -6.93 4.40
CA TYR A 57 1.76 -6.11 4.78
C TYR A 57 1.61 -6.18 6.30
N LEU A 58 1.55 -5.03 6.95
CA LEU A 58 1.37 -4.91 8.39
C LEU A 58 0.14 -4.04 8.68
N SER A 59 -0.91 -4.65 9.19
CA SER A 59 -2.17 -3.97 9.53
C SER A 59 -2.39 -3.99 11.04
N ALA A 60 -2.32 -2.83 11.68
CA ALA A 60 -2.52 -2.67 13.11
C ALA A 60 -3.94 -2.14 13.41
N SER A 61 -4.69 -2.85 14.24
CA SER A 61 -6.04 -2.46 14.70
C SER A 61 -6.96 -2.00 13.55
N PRO A 62 -7.16 -2.79 12.48
CA PRO A 62 -7.88 -2.34 11.30
C PRO A 62 -9.37 -2.11 11.58
N SER A 63 -9.91 -1.03 11.04
CA SER A 63 -11.33 -0.70 11.13
C SER A 63 -12.17 -1.58 10.19
N VAL A 64 -12.41 -2.85 10.58
CA VAL A 64 -13.13 -3.88 9.79
C VAL A 64 -14.59 -4.10 10.19
N TRP A 65 -15.10 -3.26 11.09
CA TRP A 65 -16.45 -3.37 11.65
C TRP A 65 -17.55 -2.86 10.72
#